data_AF-A0A1Q6LAP0-F1
#
_entry.id   AF-A0A1Q6LAP0-F1
#
_cell.length_a   1.000
_cell.length_b   1.000
_cell.length_c   1.000
_cell.angle_alpha   90.00
_cell.angle_beta   90.00
_cell.angle_gamma   90.00
#
_symmetry.space_group_name_H-M   'P 1'
#
loop_
_entity.id
_entity.type
_entity.pdbx_description
1 polymer ?
#
loop_
_entity_poly.entity_id
_entity_poly.type
_entity_poly.pdbx_seq_one_letter_code
_entity_poly.pdbx_strand_id
1 'polypeptide(L)'
;MNNFREVNNDILKEWLIFREDDLASLKCDEDRKHFVYFDEISANILRNVPNENKKYVQKQLSKLDENFMDYIFYWNEKYYRNGFVDGVQLIGGCFSE
;
A
#
# COMPACT_ATOMS: atom_id res chain seq x y z
N MET A 1 -12.49 -26.56 -1.87
CA MET A 1 -11.96 -25.26 -2.33
C MET A 1 -10.48 -25.28 -2.05
N ASN A 2 -9.66 -25.53 -3.07
CA ASN A 2 -8.21 -25.62 -2.86
C ASN A 2 -7.69 -24.21 -2.56
N ASN A 3 -6.98 -24.10 -1.44
CA ASN A 3 -6.46 -22.85 -0.94
C ASN A 3 -5.25 -22.48 -1.81
N PHE A 4 -5.41 -21.55 -2.76
CA PHE A 4 -4.30 -20.98 -3.55
C PHE A 4 -3.31 -20.14 -2.68
N ARG A 5 -3.33 -20.32 -1.36
CA ARG A 5 -2.36 -19.73 -0.41
C ARG A 5 -1.03 -20.49 -0.38
N GLU A 6 -0.96 -21.73 -0.86
CA GLU A 6 0.29 -22.51 -0.98
C GLU A 6 0.91 -22.41 -2.39
N VAL A 7 0.82 -21.25 -3.05
CA VAL A 7 1.53 -21.05 -4.31
C VAL A 7 3.00 -20.77 -3.98
N ASN A 8 3.78 -21.84 -4.02
CA ASN A 8 5.22 -21.93 -3.74
C ASN A 8 6.13 -21.19 -4.76
N ASN A 9 5.57 -20.40 -5.68
CA ASN A 9 6.32 -19.75 -6.75
C ASN A 9 6.40 -18.24 -6.56
N ASP A 10 7.65 -17.75 -6.49
CA ASP A 10 8.10 -16.40 -6.16
C ASP A 10 7.61 -15.29 -7.10
N ILE A 11 6.88 -15.62 -8.18
CA ILE A 11 6.42 -14.66 -9.20
C ILE A 11 5.51 -13.57 -8.60
N LEU A 12 4.61 -13.92 -7.67
CA LEU A 12 3.77 -12.91 -7.02
C LEU A 12 4.62 -11.97 -6.14
N LYS A 13 5.66 -12.50 -5.50
CA LYS A 13 6.58 -11.72 -4.68
C LYS A 13 7.46 -10.82 -5.56
N GLU A 14 7.99 -11.34 -6.66
CA GLU A 14 8.74 -10.57 -7.65
C GLU A 14 7.89 -9.46 -8.27
N TRP A 15 6.62 -9.73 -8.57
CA TRP A 15 5.70 -8.70 -9.07
C TRP A 15 5.38 -7.63 -8.02
N LEU A 16 5.22 -8.01 -6.75
CA LEU A 16 5.05 -7.06 -5.65
C LEU A 16 6.32 -6.21 -5.44
N ILE A 17 7.51 -6.80 -5.49
CA ILE A 17 8.80 -6.09 -5.42
C ILE A 17 8.93 -5.12 -6.61
N PHE A 18 8.65 -5.57 -7.83
CA PHE A 18 8.64 -4.71 -9.01
C PHE A 18 7.65 -3.55 -8.85
N ARG A 19 6.45 -3.79 -8.32
CA ARG A 19 5.49 -2.72 -8.06
C ARG A 19 6.01 -1.73 -7.01
N GLU A 20 6.58 -2.20 -5.91
CA GLU A 20 7.13 -1.33 -4.87
C GLU A 20 8.31 -0.50 -5.40
N ASP A 21 9.24 -1.11 -6.13
CA ASP A 21 10.44 -0.43 -6.61
C ASP A 21 10.15 0.49 -7.82
N ASP A 22 9.33 0.03 -8.78
CA ASP A 22 9.14 0.74 -10.05
C ASP A 22 7.84 1.54 -10.18
N LEU A 23 6.74 1.11 -9.53
CA LEU A 23 5.44 1.79 -9.61
C LEU A 23 5.17 2.72 -8.42
N ALA A 24 5.69 2.41 -7.22
CA ALA A 24 5.55 3.30 -6.07
C ALA A 24 6.60 4.43 -6.05
N SER A 25 7.61 4.36 -6.92
CA SER A 25 8.51 5.48 -7.15
C SER A 25 7.74 6.67 -7.72
N LEU A 26 7.81 7.83 -7.07
CA LEU A 26 7.17 9.10 -7.46
C LEU A 26 7.79 9.71 -8.73
N LYS A 27 7.82 8.91 -9.81
CA LYS A 27 8.54 9.16 -11.05
C LYS A 27 7.86 10.24 -11.89
N CYS A 28 6.55 10.45 -11.76
CA CYS A 28 5.85 11.53 -12.46
C CYS A 28 5.07 12.47 -11.54
N ASP A 29 4.66 13.62 -12.08
CA ASP A 29 3.91 14.64 -11.35
C ASP A 29 2.52 14.16 -10.92
N GLU A 30 1.93 13.20 -11.63
CA GLU A 30 0.65 12.61 -11.23
C GLU A 30 0.81 11.73 -10.00
N ASP A 31 1.85 10.88 -9.94
CA ASP A 31 2.13 10.03 -8.76
C ASP A 31 2.30 10.88 -7.50
N ARG A 32 2.96 12.03 -7.64
CA ARG A 32 3.15 13.00 -6.55
C ARG A 32 1.82 13.53 -6.00
N LYS A 33 0.81 13.77 -6.84
CA LYS A 33 -0.50 14.24 -6.37
C LYS A 33 -1.23 13.22 -5.50
N HIS A 34 -0.99 11.93 -5.71
CA HIS A 34 -1.62 10.85 -4.96
C HIS A 34 -0.76 10.35 -3.80
N PHE A 35 0.43 10.93 -3.60
CA PHE A 35 1.29 10.61 -2.47
C PHE A 35 0.72 11.16 -1.16
N VAL A 36 0.86 10.37 -0.09
CA VAL A 36 0.50 10.83 1.24
C VAL A 36 1.70 11.55 1.85
N TYR A 37 1.67 12.89 1.81
CA TYR A 37 2.70 13.76 2.38
C TYR A 37 2.61 13.82 3.92
N PHE A 38 2.65 12.66 4.57
CA PHE A 38 2.41 12.52 6.00
C PHE A 38 3.34 13.39 6.84
N ASP A 39 4.63 13.41 6.51
CA ASP A 39 5.64 14.20 7.22
C ASP A 39 5.39 15.71 7.11
N GLU A 40 5.08 16.20 5.92
CA GLU A 40 4.81 17.62 5.69
C GLU A 40 3.54 18.07 6.43
N ILE A 41 2.47 17.28 6.32
CA ILE A 41 1.21 17.53 7.01
C ILE A 41 1.44 17.51 8.53
N SER A 42 2.17 16.50 9.03
CA SER A 42 2.50 16.38 10.46
C SER A 42 3.31 17.57 10.96
N ALA A 43 4.31 18.03 10.20
CA ALA A 43 5.10 19.20 10.55
C ALA A 43 4.24 20.47 10.62
N ASN A 44 3.34 20.66 9.64
CA ASN A 44 2.41 21.78 9.61
C ASN A 44 1.44 21.77 10.80
N ILE A 45 0.92 20.60 11.17
CA ILE A 45 0.08 20.44 12.36
C ILE A 45 0.89 20.80 13.61
N LEU A 46 2.04 20.17 13.82
CA LEU A 46 2.86 20.35 15.01
C LEU A 46 3.40 21.78 15.17
N ARG A 47 3.55 22.54 14.09
CA ARG A 47 3.93 23.96 14.15
C ARG A 47 2.86 24.83 14.83
N ASN A 48 1.60 24.43 14.74
CA ASN A 48 0.46 25.19 15.27
C ASN A 48 -0.06 24.63 16.62
N VAL A 49 0.59 23.60 17.16
CA VAL A 49 0.22 23.00 18.45
C VAL A 49 1.06 23.60 19.58
N PRO A 50 0.46 24.02 20.71
CA PRO A 50 1.20 24.45 21.89
C PRO A 50 2.19 23.39 22.38
N ASN A 51 3.36 23.82 22.88
CA ASN A 51 4.44 22.91 23.29
C ASN A 51 3.99 21.84 24.30
N GLU A 52 3.06 22.17 25.19
CA GLU A 52 2.47 21.27 26.19
C GLU A 52 1.78 20.06 25.55
N ASN A 53 1.09 20.27 24.43
CA ASN A 53 0.32 19.24 23.73
C ASN A 53 1.08 18.58 22.58
N LYS A 54 2.22 19.16 22.18
CA LYS A 54 2.99 18.74 21.00
C LYS A 54 3.40 17.27 21.05
N LYS A 55 3.86 16.81 22.22
CA LYS A 55 4.24 15.41 22.45
C LYS A 55 3.06 14.44 22.30
N TYR A 56 1.87 14.83 22.79
CA TYR A 56 0.67 14.02 22.63
C TYR A 56 0.24 13.96 21.17
N VAL A 57 0.17 15.10 20.48
CA VAL A 57 -0.24 15.17 19.07
C VAL A 57 0.74 14.38 18.19
N GLN A 58 2.04 14.51 18.41
CA GLN A 58 3.05 13.72 17.68
C GLN A 58 2.82 12.21 17.85
N LYS A 59 2.48 11.74 19.07
CA LYS A 59 2.17 10.33 19.31
C LYS A 59 0.91 9.87 18.58
N GLN A 60 -0.12 10.73 18.45
CA GLN A 60 -1.32 10.39 17.68
C GLN A 60 -1.04 10.35 16.18
N LEU A 61 -0.22 11.28 15.68
CA LEU A 61 0.22 11.28 14.29
C LEU A 61 0.98 9.99 13.96
N SER A 62 1.96 9.58 14.77
CA SER A 62 2.67 8.31 14.53
C SER A 62 1.74 7.09 14.51
N LYS A 63 0.74 7.05 15.41
CA LYS A 63 -0.27 5.97 15.38
C LYS A 63 -1.13 5.98 14.13
N LEU A 64 -1.49 7.17 13.64
CA LEU A 64 -2.27 7.33 12.43
C LEU A 64 -1.46 6.85 11.21
N ASP A 65 -0.18 7.20 11.14
CA ASP A 65 0.74 6.76 10.10
C ASP A 65 0.87 5.23 10.08
N GLU A 66 1.20 4.63 11.23
CA GLU A 66 1.31 3.17 11.39
C GLU A 66 0.01 2.47 10.98
N ASN A 67 -1.15 2.96 11.43
CA ASN A 67 -2.44 2.37 11.10
C ASN A 67 -2.80 2.54 9.62
N PHE A 68 -2.45 3.67 9.02
CA PHE A 68 -2.71 3.92 7.60
C PHE A 68 -1.83 3.05 6.70
N MET A 69 -0.55 2.87 7.06
CA MET A 69 0.35 1.96 6.35
C MET A 69 -0.13 0.52 6.43
N ASP A 70 -0.54 0.05 7.61
CA ASP A 70 -1.11 -1.28 7.80
C ASP A 70 -2.38 -1.49 6.94
N TYR A 71 -3.28 -0.50 6.92
CA TYR A 71 -4.46 -0.51 6.07
C TYR A 71 -4.10 -0.64 4.58
N ILE A 72 -3.17 0.17 4.08
CA ILE A 72 -2.73 0.14 2.68
C ILE A 72 -2.11 -1.22 2.34
N PHE A 73 -1.21 -1.75 3.18
CA PHE A 73 -0.57 -3.04 2.93
C PHE A 73 -1.60 -4.17 2.88
N TYR A 74 -2.50 -4.25 3.87
CA TYR A 74 -3.53 -5.28 3.91
C TYR A 74 -4.42 -5.28 2.66
N TRP A 75 -4.91 -4.11 2.26
CA TRP A 75 -5.81 -4.02 1.10
C TRP A 75 -5.07 -4.21 -0.22
N ASN A 76 -3.84 -3.72 -0.36
CA ASN A 76 -3.01 -4.03 -1.52
C ASN A 76 -2.84 -5.55 -1.63
N GLU A 77 -2.39 -6.22 -0.58
CA GLU A 77 -2.19 -7.67 -0.62
C GLU A 77 -3.50 -8.40 -0.95
N LYS A 78 -4.60 -8.06 -0.27
CA LYS A 78 -5.90 -8.69 -0.47
C LYS A 78 -6.44 -8.50 -1.90
N TYR A 79 -6.42 -7.28 -2.44
CA TYR A 79 -6.96 -7.01 -3.77
C TYR A 79 -6.03 -7.46 -4.88
N TYR A 80 -4.72 -7.26 -4.76
CA TYR A 80 -3.79 -7.70 -5.80
C TYR A 80 -3.69 -9.22 -5.85
N ARG A 81 -3.69 -9.91 -4.71
CA ARG A 81 -3.66 -11.38 -4.71
C ARG A 81 -4.93 -11.99 -5.29
N ASN A 82 -6.09 -11.45 -4.93
CA ASN A 82 -7.36 -11.95 -5.47
C ASN A 82 -7.53 -11.52 -6.94
N GLY A 83 -7.31 -10.25 -7.26
CA GLY A 83 -7.45 -9.71 -8.62
C GLY A 83 -6.45 -10.32 -9.62
N PHE A 84 -5.22 -10.63 -9.20
CA PHE A 84 -4.26 -11.36 -10.04
C PHE A 84 -4.76 -12.78 -10.34
N VAL A 85 -5.27 -13.49 -9.32
CA VAL A 85 -5.84 -14.84 -9.50
C VAL A 85 -7.07 -14.81 -10.40
N ASP A 86 -7.99 -13.87 -10.19
CA ASP A 86 -9.16 -13.68 -11.04
C ASP A 86 -8.76 -13.39 -12.49
N GLY A 87 -7.75 -12.55 -12.70
CA GLY A 87 -7.19 -12.26 -14.04
C GLY A 87 -6.62 -13.50 -14.73
N VAL A 88 -5.84 -14.32 -14.02
CA VAL A 88 -5.30 -15.57 -14.56
C VAL A 88 -6.42 -16.56 -14.89
N GLN A 89 -7.46 -16.66 -14.05
CA GLN A 89 -8.61 -17.53 -14.29
C GLN A 89 -9.42 -17.09 -15.51
N LEU A 90 -9.65 -15.78 -15.68
CA LEU A 90 -10.30 -15.23 -16.88
C LEU A 90 -9.53 -15.59 -18.14
N ILE A 91 -8.21 -15.40 -18.14
CA ILE A 91 -7.35 -15.73 -19.29
C ILE A 91 -7.36 -17.24 -19.56
N GLY A 92 -7.24 -18.08 -18.52
CA GLY A 92 -7.29 -19.54 -18.65
C GLY A 92 -8.64 -20.04 -19.19
N GLY A 93 -9.74 -19.39 -18.83
CA GLY A 93 -11.07 -19.66 -19.38
C GLY A 93 -11.14 -19.48 -20.89
N CYS A 94 -10.46 -18.46 -21.43
CA CYS A 94 -10.43 -18.20 -22.88
C CYS A 94 -9.63 -19.23 -23.69
N PHE A 95 -8.70 -19.96 -23.08
CA PHE A 95 -7.94 -21.05 -23.73
C PHE A 95 -8.59 -22.43 -23.54
N SER A 96 -9.69 -22.50 -22.79
CA SER A 96 -10.42 -23.72 -22.48
C SER A 96 -11.69 -23.89 -23.34
N GLU A 97 -11.92 -22.98 -24.31
CA GLU A 97 -12.88 -23.10 -25.42
C GLU A 97 -12.21 -23.72 -26.65
#